data_AF-A0AAW2QSG1-F1
#
_entry.id   AF-A0AAW2QSG1-F1
#
_cell.length_a   1.000
_cell.length_b   1.000
_cell.length_c   1.000
_cell.angle_alpha   90.00
_cell.angle_beta   90.00
_cell.angle_gamma   90.00
#
_symmetry.space_group_name_H-M   'P 1'
#
loop_
_entity.id
_entity.type
_entity.pdbx_description
1 polymer ?
#
loop_
_entity_poly.entity_id
_entity_poly.type
_entity_poly.pdbx_seq_one_letter_code
_entity_poly.pdbx_strand_id
1 'polypeptide(L)'
;MDNLALAGHSRGGKTAFALALGRTEQKPPKKKARSVSDIVVDATQPSKFKAVIGVDPVAGSSPSNCPPPQILEYIPRCFNMSIPVAVIGTGYGNQSIGFLLPPCAPDGVNHVEFFNESKPPASYFLAKDYGHCDMLDEWYANIISYICKSGTGPRDLMRKSVGGIVVAVLKSYLGGSEDDLNAIVDHPATAPITLDPVIYVKE
;
A
#
# COMPACT_ATOMS: atom_id res chain seq x y z
N MET A 1 -5.83 19.48 -14.86
CA MET A 1 -5.35 19.00 -13.56
C MET A 1 -4.35 17.93 -13.90
N ASP A 2 -3.06 18.26 -13.89
CA ASP A 2 -2.07 17.49 -14.66
C ASP A 2 -1.15 16.67 -13.76
N ASN A 3 -1.33 16.78 -12.44
CA ASN A 3 -0.55 16.10 -11.40
C ASN A 3 -1.49 15.49 -10.37
N LEU A 4 -1.85 14.22 -10.57
CA LEU A 4 -2.73 13.48 -9.67
C LEU A 4 -2.02 12.23 -9.15
N ALA A 5 -2.11 11.94 -7.86
CA ALA A 5 -1.64 10.71 -7.26
C ALA A 5 -2.78 10.03 -6.49
N LEU A 6 -2.71 8.71 -6.40
CA LEU A 6 -3.61 7.93 -5.56
C LEU A 6 -2.88 7.51 -4.30
N ALA A 7 -3.52 7.67 -3.15
CA ALA A 7 -2.98 7.18 -1.89
C ALA A 7 -4.10 6.61 -1.03
N GLY A 8 -3.78 5.60 -0.24
CA GLY A 8 -4.76 5.05 0.71
C GLY A 8 -4.13 4.12 1.73
N HIS A 9 -4.78 4.05 2.89
CA HIS A 9 -4.41 3.14 3.98
C HIS A 9 -5.28 1.88 3.97
N SER A 10 -4.72 0.71 4.32
CA SER A 10 -5.50 -0.53 4.51
C SER A 10 -6.31 -0.89 3.26
N ARG A 11 -7.63 -1.11 3.40
CA ARG A 11 -8.56 -1.29 2.28
C ARG A 11 -8.62 -0.07 1.34
N GLY A 12 -8.34 1.13 1.83
CA GLY A 12 -8.18 2.31 0.98
C GLY A 12 -6.93 2.22 0.09
N GLY A 13 -5.84 1.62 0.59
CA GLY A 13 -4.65 1.33 -0.21
C GLY A 13 -4.96 0.33 -1.33
N LYS A 14 -5.71 -0.72 -1.02
CA LYS A 14 -6.27 -1.63 -2.04
C LYS A 14 -7.08 -0.88 -3.10
N THR A 15 -7.97 0.02 -2.69
CA THR A 15 -8.76 0.83 -3.63
C THR A 15 -7.87 1.72 -4.50
N ALA A 16 -6.82 2.33 -3.95
CA ALA A 16 -5.85 3.11 -4.72
C ALA A 16 -5.18 2.27 -5.81
N PHE A 17 -4.72 1.06 -5.49
CA PHE A 17 -4.17 0.12 -6.47
C PHE A 17 -5.21 -0.33 -7.49
N ALA A 18 -6.42 -0.65 -7.06
CA ALA A 18 -7.49 -1.06 -7.97
C ALA A 18 -7.83 0.04 -8.98
N LEU A 19 -7.89 1.30 -8.54
CA LEU A 19 -8.11 2.44 -9.42
C LEU A 19 -6.95 2.64 -10.40
N ALA A 20 -5.70 2.56 -9.93
CA ALA A 20 -4.52 2.67 -10.78
C ALA A 20 -4.44 1.55 -11.83
N LEU A 21 -4.91 0.35 -11.49
CA LEU A 21 -4.99 -0.81 -12.39
C LEU A 21 -6.23 -0.80 -13.31
N GLY A 22 -7.15 0.16 -13.16
CA GLY A 22 -8.42 0.17 -13.90
C GLY A 22 -9.39 -0.95 -13.50
N ARG A 23 -9.25 -1.53 -12.30
CA ARG A 23 -10.05 -2.66 -11.79
C ARG A 23 -11.18 -2.20 -10.88
N THR A 24 -12.11 -1.40 -11.40
CA THR A 24 -13.29 -0.93 -10.65
C THR A 24 -14.50 -1.85 -10.88
N GLU A 25 -14.96 -2.54 -9.82
CA GLU A 25 -16.14 -3.42 -9.76
C GLU A 25 -16.24 -4.60 -10.75
N GLN A 26 -16.08 -5.84 -10.25
CA GLN A 26 -16.70 -7.01 -10.86
C GLN A 26 -18.18 -7.06 -10.42
N LYS A 27 -19.13 -6.94 -11.36
CA LYS A 27 -20.53 -7.33 -11.10
C LYS A 27 -20.54 -8.77 -10.59
N PRO A 28 -21.37 -9.13 -9.59
CA PRO A 28 -21.41 -10.49 -9.07
C PRO A 28 -21.72 -11.48 -10.21
N PRO A 29 -21.09 -12.66 -10.25
CA PRO A 29 -21.26 -13.59 -11.34
C PRO A 29 -22.71 -14.07 -11.40
N LYS A 30 -23.46 -13.60 -12.39
CA LYS A 30 -24.63 -14.35 -12.87
C LYS A 30 -24.08 -15.67 -13.39
N LYS A 31 -24.44 -16.78 -12.73
CA LYS A 31 -24.10 -18.17 -13.08
C LYS A 31 -23.91 -18.35 -14.59
N LYS A 32 -22.64 -18.34 -15.02
CA LYS A 32 -22.05 -18.96 -16.22
C LYS A 32 -20.65 -18.36 -16.38
N ALA A 33 -19.64 -19.22 -16.45
CA ALA A 33 -18.28 -18.82 -16.78
C ALA A 33 -18.30 -17.90 -18.01
N ARG A 34 -17.77 -16.69 -17.85
CA ARG A 34 -17.52 -15.77 -18.96
C ARG A 34 -16.09 -15.27 -18.84
N SER A 35 -15.48 -15.21 -20.02
CA SER A 35 -14.10 -14.81 -20.32
C SER A 35 -13.66 -13.55 -19.58
N VAL A 36 -12.35 -13.43 -19.38
CA VAL A 36 -11.61 -12.36 -18.67
C VAL A 36 -11.68 -10.99 -19.41
N SER A 37 -12.71 -10.75 -20.21
CA SER A 37 -12.82 -9.60 -21.12
C SER A 37 -13.85 -8.54 -20.75
N ASP A 38 -14.62 -8.71 -19.67
CA ASP A 38 -15.81 -7.86 -19.44
C ASP A 38 -15.59 -6.63 -18.52
N ILE A 39 -14.34 -6.24 -18.26
CA ILE A 39 -14.00 -4.89 -17.77
C ILE A 39 -12.79 -4.39 -18.55
N VAL A 40 -13.06 -3.75 -19.68
CA VAL A 40 -12.06 -2.98 -20.42
C VAL A 40 -12.19 -1.53 -19.97
N VAL A 41 -11.54 -1.17 -18.86
CA VAL A 41 -10.94 0.17 -18.84
C VAL A 41 -9.76 0.03 -19.78
N ASP A 42 -9.82 0.75 -20.90
CA ASP A 42 -8.83 0.69 -21.96
C ASP A 42 -7.41 0.86 -21.37
N ALA A 43 -6.70 -0.26 -21.18
CA ALA A 43 -5.35 -0.31 -20.62
C ALA A 43 -4.32 0.36 -21.55
N THR A 44 -4.76 0.88 -22.70
CA THR A 44 -3.97 1.70 -23.62
C THR A 44 -4.10 3.21 -23.38
N GLN A 45 -5.03 3.67 -22.53
CA GLN A 45 -5.06 5.07 -22.12
C GLN A 45 -4.03 5.32 -21.01
N PRO A 46 -3.15 6.32 -21.17
CA PRO A 46 -2.26 6.76 -20.11
C PRO A 46 -3.08 7.03 -18.84
N SER A 47 -2.69 6.39 -17.73
CA SER A 47 -3.28 6.69 -16.42
C SER A 47 -3.20 8.20 -16.19
N LYS A 48 -4.31 8.83 -15.80
CA LYS A 48 -4.31 10.24 -15.36
C LYS A 48 -3.50 10.43 -14.08
N PHE A 49 -3.20 9.34 -13.39
CA PHE A 49 -2.40 9.31 -12.18
C PHE A 49 -0.92 9.24 -12.54
N LYS A 50 -0.09 9.87 -11.73
CA LYS A 50 1.37 9.88 -11.87
C LYS A 50 2.08 9.06 -10.82
N ALA A 51 1.38 8.62 -9.77
CA ALA A 51 1.92 7.75 -8.73
C ALA A 51 0.78 7.07 -7.96
N VAL A 52 1.08 5.91 -7.36
CA VAL A 52 0.22 5.24 -6.38
C VAL A 52 0.98 4.95 -5.08
N ILE A 53 0.36 5.26 -3.94
CA ILE A 53 0.95 5.12 -2.61
C ILE A 53 0.05 4.23 -1.74
N GLY A 54 0.50 3.02 -1.44
CA GLY A 54 -0.18 2.13 -0.50
C GLY A 54 0.41 2.26 0.90
N VAL A 55 -0.36 2.81 1.85
CA VAL A 55 0.01 2.80 3.27
C VAL A 55 -0.59 1.55 3.90
N ASP A 56 0.26 0.58 4.15
CA ASP A 56 -0.09 -0.72 4.70
C ASP A 56 -1.33 -1.35 4.05
N PRO A 57 -1.35 -1.50 2.71
CA PRO A 57 -2.54 -1.91 1.98
C PRO A 57 -2.95 -3.35 2.34
N VAL A 58 -4.27 -3.60 2.34
CA VAL A 58 -4.85 -4.91 2.69
C VAL A 58 -5.92 -5.33 1.67
N ALA A 59 -5.73 -6.50 1.06
CA ALA A 59 -6.61 -7.03 0.02
C ALA A 59 -7.84 -7.79 0.58
N GLY A 60 -7.74 -8.37 1.78
CA GLY A 60 -8.76 -9.22 2.39
C GLY A 60 -8.38 -9.71 3.78
N SER A 61 -9.10 -10.71 4.29
CA SER A 61 -8.77 -11.35 5.58
C SER A 61 -7.91 -12.61 5.43
N SER A 62 -7.80 -13.14 4.22
CA SER A 62 -6.95 -14.27 3.84
C SER A 62 -6.90 -14.36 2.30
N PRO A 63 -5.94 -15.08 1.70
CA PRO A 63 -5.90 -15.29 0.25
C PRO A 63 -7.19 -15.90 -0.32
N SER A 64 -7.88 -16.73 0.48
CA SER A 64 -9.18 -17.33 0.15
C SER A 64 -10.39 -16.41 0.38
N ASN A 65 -10.21 -15.27 1.06
CA ASN A 65 -11.26 -14.32 1.41
C ASN A 65 -10.85 -12.88 1.10
N CYS A 66 -10.68 -12.61 -0.20
CA CYS A 66 -10.46 -11.28 -0.75
C CYS A 66 -11.77 -10.75 -1.36
N PRO A 67 -12.42 -9.73 -0.75
CA PRO A 67 -13.60 -9.11 -1.35
C PRO A 67 -13.25 -8.46 -2.70
N PRO A 68 -14.22 -8.26 -3.62
CA PRO A 68 -13.98 -7.48 -4.83
C PRO A 68 -13.55 -6.03 -4.53
N PRO A 69 -12.81 -5.36 -5.45
CA PRO A 69 -12.13 -5.97 -6.61
C PRO A 69 -10.96 -6.86 -6.15
N GLN A 70 -10.80 -8.02 -6.78
CA GLN A 70 -9.63 -8.86 -6.58
C GLN A 70 -8.50 -8.31 -7.44
N ILE A 71 -7.43 -7.87 -6.78
CA ILE A 71 -6.29 -7.24 -7.46
C ILE A 71 -5.03 -8.09 -7.39
N LEU A 72 -4.78 -8.80 -6.28
CA LEU A 72 -3.63 -9.68 -6.12
C LEU A 72 -3.77 -10.92 -7.00
N GLU A 73 -2.74 -11.22 -7.78
CA GLU A 73 -2.61 -12.40 -8.64
C GLU A 73 -1.51 -13.35 -8.16
N TYR A 74 -0.70 -12.93 -7.19
CA TYR A 74 0.44 -13.68 -6.64
C TYR A 74 1.52 -13.99 -7.68
N ILE A 75 1.65 -13.12 -8.69
CA ILE A 75 2.67 -13.20 -9.73
C ILE A 75 3.59 -11.99 -9.57
N PRO A 76 4.88 -12.17 -9.25
CA PRO A 76 5.80 -11.05 -9.11
C PRO A 76 5.80 -10.14 -10.33
N ARG A 77 5.77 -8.82 -10.11
CA ARG A 77 5.83 -7.78 -11.15
C ARG A 77 4.72 -7.86 -12.20
N CYS A 78 3.54 -8.40 -11.87
CA CYS A 78 2.43 -8.53 -12.81
C CYS A 78 1.56 -7.27 -12.93
N PHE A 79 1.55 -6.38 -11.93
CA PHE A 79 0.74 -5.16 -11.95
C PHE A 79 1.15 -4.28 -13.12
N ASN A 80 0.29 -4.23 -14.13
CA ASN A 80 0.55 -3.52 -15.37
C ASN A 80 0.18 -2.03 -15.24
N MET A 81 0.88 -1.33 -14.36
CA MET A 81 0.77 0.11 -14.16
C MET A 81 2.01 0.77 -14.75
N SER A 82 1.83 1.81 -15.57
CA SER A 82 2.95 2.62 -16.12
C SER A 82 3.35 3.77 -15.19
N ILE A 83 3.00 3.67 -13.90
CA ILE A 83 3.21 4.73 -12.91
C ILE A 83 4.01 4.18 -11.74
N PRO A 84 4.85 5.01 -11.09
CA PRO A 84 5.60 4.65 -9.90
C PRO A 84 4.70 4.19 -8.76
N VAL A 85 5.20 3.19 -8.02
CA VAL A 85 4.55 2.65 -6.82
C VAL A 85 5.39 2.93 -5.58
N ALA A 86 4.75 3.38 -4.51
CA ALA A 86 5.32 3.37 -3.17
C ALA A 86 4.43 2.55 -2.22
N VAL A 87 5.03 1.63 -1.49
CA VAL A 87 4.36 0.84 -0.45
C VAL A 87 5.04 1.09 0.89
N ILE A 88 4.26 1.51 1.89
CA ILE A 88 4.73 1.71 3.26
C ILE A 88 4.10 0.62 4.12
N GLY A 89 4.82 -0.46 4.42
CA GLY A 89 4.31 -1.57 5.23
C GLY A 89 4.49 -1.36 6.74
N THR A 90 3.82 -2.19 7.55
CA THR A 90 4.02 -2.23 9.01
C THR A 90 4.46 -3.60 9.48
N GLY A 91 5.40 -3.67 10.44
CA GLY A 91 5.94 -4.96 10.90
C GLY A 91 5.01 -5.74 11.84
N TYR A 92 4.01 -5.09 12.43
CA TYR A 92 3.09 -5.71 13.39
C TYR A 92 1.69 -5.91 12.78
N GLY A 93 1.45 -5.47 11.54
CA GLY A 93 0.14 -5.59 10.89
C GLY A 93 -0.34 -7.04 10.74
N ASN A 94 0.58 -7.99 10.56
CA ASN A 94 0.29 -9.42 10.44
C ASN A 94 0.18 -10.15 11.78
N GLN A 95 0.31 -9.45 12.92
CA GLN A 95 0.20 -10.04 14.25
C GLN A 95 -1.23 -9.96 14.80
N SER A 96 -1.66 -11.02 15.48
CA SER A 96 -2.94 -11.06 16.20
C SER A 96 -2.85 -10.38 17.57
N ILE A 97 -3.99 -9.93 18.10
CA ILE A 97 -4.09 -9.58 19.53
C ILE A 97 -4.61 -10.81 20.27
N GLY A 98 -3.70 -11.55 20.90
CA GLY A 98 -4.04 -12.79 21.59
C GLY A 98 -4.65 -13.83 20.64
N PHE A 99 -5.51 -14.69 21.19
CA PHE A 99 -6.17 -15.77 20.44
C PHE A 99 -7.46 -15.33 19.73
N LEU A 100 -8.12 -14.27 20.21
CA LEU A 100 -9.48 -13.92 19.79
C LEU A 100 -9.56 -12.96 18.60
N LEU A 101 -8.52 -12.15 18.38
CA LEU A 101 -8.55 -11.09 17.38
C LEU A 101 -7.54 -11.38 16.27
N PRO A 102 -8.00 -11.64 15.03
CA PRO A 102 -7.12 -11.93 13.92
C PRO A 102 -6.25 -10.72 13.56
N PRO A 103 -5.17 -10.91 12.79
CA PRO A 103 -4.35 -9.81 12.29
C PRO A 103 -5.15 -8.84 11.41
N CYS A 104 -4.78 -7.55 11.46
CA CYS A 104 -5.41 -6.51 10.65
C CYS A 104 -4.85 -6.43 9.21
N ALA A 105 -3.61 -6.89 9.01
CA ALA A 105 -2.96 -7.04 7.71
C ALA A 105 -2.30 -8.44 7.60
N PRO A 106 -3.10 -9.51 7.47
CA PRO A 106 -2.57 -10.88 7.43
C PRO A 106 -1.62 -11.14 6.27
N ASP A 107 -0.69 -12.08 6.46
CA ASP A 107 0.21 -12.53 5.40
C ASP A 107 -0.56 -13.08 4.20
N GLY A 108 0.00 -12.87 3.00
CA GLY A 108 -0.62 -13.24 1.74
C GLY A 108 -1.73 -12.28 1.28
N VAL A 109 -2.08 -11.24 2.04
CA VAL A 109 -3.05 -10.21 1.61
C VAL A 109 -2.64 -8.80 2.01
N ASN A 110 -1.41 -8.60 2.48
CA ASN A 110 -0.90 -7.33 3.00
C ASN A 110 0.11 -6.68 2.05
N HIS A 111 0.71 -5.58 2.51
CA HIS A 111 1.70 -4.75 1.83
C HIS A 111 2.82 -5.52 1.11
N VAL A 112 3.21 -6.71 1.58
CA VAL A 112 4.25 -7.53 0.93
C VAL A 112 3.82 -7.90 -0.49
N GLU A 113 2.58 -8.37 -0.66
CA GLU A 113 2.09 -8.82 -1.97
C GLU A 113 1.84 -7.65 -2.91
N PHE A 114 1.37 -6.52 -2.38
CA PHE A 114 1.22 -5.29 -3.14
C PHE A 114 2.56 -4.83 -3.72
N PHE A 115 3.65 -4.87 -2.94
CA PHE A 115 4.96 -4.50 -3.44
C PHE A 115 5.54 -5.55 -4.40
N ASN A 116 5.38 -6.83 -4.09
CA ASN A 116 5.90 -7.94 -4.90
C ASN A 116 5.30 -7.95 -6.32
N GLU A 117 3.99 -7.69 -6.43
CA GLU A 117 3.29 -7.64 -7.71
C GLU A 117 3.53 -6.34 -8.49
N SER A 118 4.01 -5.28 -7.84
CA SER A 118 4.26 -3.97 -8.47
C SER A 118 5.47 -3.99 -9.41
N LYS A 119 5.33 -3.47 -10.63
CA LYS A 119 6.46 -3.25 -11.55
C LYS A 119 7.31 -2.04 -11.13
N PRO A 120 8.61 -2.01 -11.46
CA PRO A 120 9.41 -0.82 -11.32
C PRO A 120 8.87 0.37 -12.15
N PRO A 121 9.08 1.62 -11.73
CA PRO A 121 9.78 2.01 -10.50
C PRO A 121 8.90 1.77 -9.26
N ALA A 122 9.44 1.04 -8.28
CA ALA A 122 8.71 0.63 -7.08
C ALA A 122 9.58 0.78 -5.83
N SER A 123 9.02 1.42 -4.81
CA SER A 123 9.66 1.60 -3.50
C SER A 123 8.86 0.92 -2.39
N TYR A 124 9.57 0.37 -1.41
CA TYR A 124 9.03 -0.29 -0.24
C TYR A 124 9.75 0.20 1.02
N PHE A 125 8.97 0.60 2.02
CA PHE A 125 9.45 1.06 3.31
C PHE A 125 8.73 0.28 4.40
N LEU A 126 9.43 -0.55 5.17
CA LEU A 126 8.82 -1.28 6.29
C LEU A 126 9.02 -0.52 7.60
N ALA A 127 7.93 0.01 8.17
CA ALA A 127 7.91 0.52 9.54
C ALA A 127 7.97 -0.67 10.52
N LYS A 128 9.19 -1.14 10.81
CA LYS A 128 9.47 -2.44 11.43
C LYS A 128 8.80 -2.64 12.79
N ASP A 129 8.80 -1.59 13.61
CA ASP A 129 8.36 -1.66 15.01
C ASP A 129 6.95 -1.08 15.25
N TYR A 130 6.16 -0.94 14.18
CA TYR A 130 4.83 -0.31 14.19
C TYR A 130 3.75 -1.25 13.66
N GLY A 131 2.52 -1.01 14.09
CA GLY A 131 1.32 -1.76 13.72
C GLY A 131 0.44 -1.05 12.72
N HIS A 132 -0.54 -1.81 12.21
CA HIS A 132 -1.40 -1.44 11.09
C HIS A 132 -2.11 -0.09 11.23
N CYS A 133 -2.34 0.38 12.45
CA CYS A 133 -3.12 1.59 12.72
C CYS A 133 -2.33 2.68 13.45
N ASP A 134 -1.02 2.50 13.65
CA ASP A 134 -0.20 3.46 14.40
C ASP A 134 0.05 4.79 13.67
N MET A 135 -0.23 4.84 12.36
CA MET A 135 -0.20 6.07 11.56
C MET A 135 -1.51 6.88 11.61
N LEU A 136 -2.56 6.38 12.26
CA LEU A 136 -3.83 7.10 12.39
C LEU A 136 -3.74 8.21 13.45
N ASP A 137 -4.69 9.14 13.41
CA ASP A 137 -4.87 10.15 14.45
C ASP A 137 -5.12 9.48 15.80
N GLU A 138 -4.62 10.10 16.88
CA GLU A 138 -4.50 9.44 18.19
C GLU A 138 -5.80 8.90 18.75
N TRP A 139 -6.90 9.65 18.58
CA TRP A 139 -8.18 9.23 19.10
C TRP A 139 -8.70 7.96 18.40
N TYR A 140 -8.52 7.87 17.07
CA TYR A 140 -8.85 6.67 16.31
C TYR A 140 -7.89 5.53 16.63
N ALA A 141 -6.59 5.80 16.69
CA ALA A 141 -5.56 4.80 16.96
C ALA A 141 -5.76 4.15 18.36
N ASN A 142 -6.18 4.93 19.36
CA ASN A 142 -6.47 4.42 20.70
C ASN A 142 -7.67 3.47 20.72
N ILE A 143 -8.74 3.79 19.98
CA ILE A 143 -9.91 2.91 19.86
C ILE A 143 -9.53 1.62 19.11
N ILE A 144 -8.74 1.75 18.04
CA ILE A 144 -8.40 0.62 17.18
C ILE A 144 -7.30 -0.27 17.78
N SER A 145 -6.50 0.21 18.73
CA SER A 145 -5.50 -0.64 19.41
C SER A 145 -6.09 -1.81 20.21
N TYR A 146 -7.39 -1.79 20.48
CA TYR A 146 -8.10 -2.94 21.05
C TYR A 146 -8.39 -4.05 20.03
N ILE A 147 -8.27 -3.76 18.72
CA ILE A 147 -8.59 -4.71 17.64
C ILE A 147 -7.42 -4.96 16.67
N CYS A 148 -6.42 -4.06 16.63
CA CYS A 148 -5.21 -4.21 15.82
C CYS A 148 -3.96 -4.09 16.68
N LYS A 149 -3.02 -5.04 16.53
CA LYS A 149 -1.76 -5.02 17.27
C LYS A 149 -1.02 -3.71 16.98
N SER A 150 -0.75 -2.93 18.03
CA SER A 150 0.10 -1.75 17.96
C SER A 150 1.56 -2.11 18.22
N GLY A 151 2.45 -1.30 17.66
CA GLY A 151 3.86 -1.30 17.98
C GLY A 151 4.15 -0.73 19.37
N THR A 152 5.44 -0.67 19.71
CA THR A 152 5.90 -0.13 21.00
C THR A 152 6.40 1.32 20.90
N GLY A 153 6.62 1.82 19.68
CA GLY A 153 7.14 3.16 19.44
C GLY A 153 6.09 4.27 19.53
N PRO A 154 6.51 5.54 19.69
CA PRO A 154 5.59 6.68 19.69
C PRO A 154 4.89 6.84 18.33
N ARG A 155 3.56 6.95 18.34
CA ARG A 155 2.74 7.07 17.12
C ARG A 155 2.94 8.40 16.37
N ASP A 156 3.34 9.46 17.06
CA ASP A 156 3.66 10.74 16.41
C ASP A 156 4.88 10.62 15.48
N LEU A 157 5.88 9.81 15.87
CA LEU A 157 7.04 9.51 15.02
C LEU A 157 6.63 8.67 13.80
N MET A 158 5.73 7.70 13.97
CA MET A 158 5.14 6.96 12.83
C MET A 158 4.46 7.91 11.84
N ARG A 159 3.60 8.80 12.33
CA ARG A 159 2.91 9.80 11.50
C ARG A 159 3.89 10.72 10.77
N LYS A 160 4.93 11.21 11.45
CA LYS A 160 5.99 12.04 10.84
C LYS A 160 6.73 11.27 9.75
N SER A 161 7.11 10.03 9.99
CA SER A 161 7.81 9.18 9.01
C SER A 161 6.94 8.89 7.79
N VAL A 162 5.69 8.43 7.99
CA VAL A 162 4.75 8.16 6.88
C VAL A 162 4.49 9.44 6.08
N GLY A 163 4.22 10.56 6.77
CA GLY A 163 4.01 11.85 6.11
C GLY A 163 5.23 12.31 5.30
N GLY A 164 6.44 12.16 5.85
CA GLY A 164 7.68 12.47 5.16
C GLY A 164 7.88 11.63 3.89
N ILE A 165 7.68 10.31 3.97
CA ILE A 165 7.77 9.41 2.81
C ILE A 165 6.73 9.79 1.75
N VAL A 166 5.47 9.99 2.14
CA VAL A 166 4.39 10.38 1.22
C VAL A 166 4.74 11.69 0.51
N VAL A 167 5.20 12.70 1.24
CA VAL A 167 5.61 13.99 0.65
C VAL A 167 6.79 13.83 -0.30
N ALA A 168 7.80 13.05 0.07
CA ALA A 168 8.96 12.78 -0.79
C ALA A 168 8.56 12.09 -2.10
N VAL A 169 7.70 11.07 -2.04
CA VAL A 169 7.17 10.37 -3.23
C VAL A 169 6.35 11.32 -4.09
N LEU A 170 5.44 12.10 -3.50
CA LEU A 170 4.63 13.07 -4.25
C LEU A 170 5.51 14.13 -4.93
N LYS A 171 6.51 14.66 -4.23
CA LYS A 171 7.44 15.64 -4.81
C LYS A 171 8.24 15.04 -5.97
N SER A 172 8.71 13.79 -5.83
CA SER A 172 9.46 13.09 -6.88
C SER A 172 8.66 12.92 -8.17
N TYR A 173 7.36 12.61 -8.08
CA TYR A 173 6.57 12.18 -9.25
C TYR A 173 5.50 13.17 -9.72
N LEU A 174 5.22 14.23 -8.95
CA LEU A 174 4.29 15.30 -9.34
C LEU A 174 5.00 16.56 -9.85
N GLY A 175 6.24 16.42 -10.34
CA GLY A 175 6.99 17.49 -11.00
C GLY A 175 7.92 18.31 -10.09
N GLY A 176 8.27 17.78 -8.92
CA GLY A 176 9.33 18.30 -8.06
C GLY A 176 10.64 17.54 -8.23
N SER A 177 11.48 17.56 -7.18
CA SER A 177 12.77 16.85 -7.12
C SER A 177 12.62 15.47 -6.46
N GLU A 178 13.43 14.51 -6.90
CA GLU A 178 13.58 13.17 -6.31
C GLU A 178 14.56 13.12 -5.12
N ASP A 179 15.26 14.23 -4.82
CA ASP A 179 16.31 14.28 -3.79
C ASP A 179 15.85 13.77 -2.42
N ASP A 180 14.65 14.16 -1.98
CA ASP A 180 14.11 13.75 -0.68
C ASP A 180 13.81 12.25 -0.65
N LEU A 181 13.33 11.69 -1.76
CA LEU A 181 13.05 10.25 -1.87
C LEU A 181 14.36 9.46 -1.87
N ASN A 182 15.33 9.89 -2.69
CA ASN A 182 16.66 9.29 -2.74
C ASN A 182 17.35 9.36 -1.36
N ALA A 183 17.24 10.49 -0.65
CA ALA A 183 17.79 10.63 0.69
C ALA A 183 17.21 9.62 1.70
N ILE A 184 15.88 9.37 1.67
CA ILE A 184 15.24 8.37 2.51
C ILE A 184 15.65 6.94 2.11
N VAL A 185 15.78 6.66 0.80
CA VAL A 185 16.19 5.35 0.29
C VAL A 185 17.64 5.03 0.66
N ASP A 186 18.55 5.97 0.42
CA ASP A 186 19.99 5.80 0.65
C ASP A 186 20.34 5.84 2.15
N HIS A 187 19.60 6.64 2.92
CA HIS A 187 19.80 6.82 4.36
C HIS A 187 18.48 6.67 5.13
N PRO A 188 17.95 5.44 5.29
CA PRO A 188 16.67 5.19 5.97
C PRO A 188 16.60 5.74 7.40
N ALA A 189 17.75 5.86 8.07
CA ALA A 189 17.88 6.46 9.40
C ALA A 189 17.49 7.95 9.47
N THR A 190 17.29 8.61 8.33
CA THR A 190 16.73 9.97 8.25
C THR A 190 15.28 10.01 8.75
N ALA A 191 14.55 8.90 8.63
CA ALA A 191 13.20 8.80 9.13
C ALA A 191 13.19 8.76 10.67
N PRO A 192 12.20 9.40 11.33
CA PRO A 192 12.03 9.32 12.79
C PRO A 192 11.80 7.93 13.38
N ILE A 193 11.62 6.89 12.55
CA ILE A 193 11.37 5.50 12.96
C ILE A 193 12.31 4.55 12.22
N THR A 194 12.47 3.34 12.74
CA THR A 194 13.17 2.26 12.04
C THR A 194 12.42 1.87 10.77
N LEU A 195 13.02 2.17 9.61
CA LEU A 195 12.60 1.65 8.31
C LEU A 195 13.53 0.51 7.91
N ASP A 196 13.05 -0.73 7.96
CA ASP A 196 13.87 -1.91 7.67
C ASP A 196 13.00 -3.12 7.26
N PRO A 197 13.09 -3.59 6.00
CA PRO A 197 13.96 -3.08 4.94
C PRO A 197 13.40 -1.80 4.28
N VAL A 198 14.29 -1.07 3.62
CA VAL A 198 13.94 -0.12 2.55
C VAL A 198 14.43 -0.69 1.23
N ILE A 199 13.53 -0.81 0.25
CA ILE A 199 13.84 -1.39 -1.06
C ILE A 199 13.38 -0.39 -2.12
N TYR A 200 14.25 -0.07 -3.06
CA TYR A 200 13.89 0.72 -4.24
C TYR A 200 14.37 0.01 -5.50
N VAL A 201 13.42 -0.36 -6.35
CA VAL A 201 13.66 -0.98 -7.65
C VAL A 201 13.44 0.08 -8.71
N LYS A 202 14.53 0.48 -9.37
CA LYS A 202 14.52 1.41 -10.51
C LYS A 202 14.07 0.69 -11.79
N GLU A 203 13.69 1.47 -12.80
CA GLU A 203 13.35 0.97 -14.15
C GLU A 203 14.46 0.14 -14.79
#